data_AF-A0A350DE88-F1
#
_entry.id   AF-A0A350DE88-F1
#
_cell.length_a   1.000
_cell.length_b   1.000
_cell.length_c   1.000
_cell.angle_alpha   90.00
_cell.angle_beta   90.00
_cell.angle_gamma   90.00
#
_symmetry.space_group_name_H-M   'P 1'
#
loop_
_entity.id
_entity.type
_entity.pdbx_description
1 polymer ?
#
loop_
_entity_poly.entity_id
_entity_poly.type
_entity_poly.pdbx_seq_one_letter_code
_entity_poly.pdbx_strand_id
1 'polypeptide(L)'
;MIDWREIDTVLLDMDGTLLDLHFDSHFWLEHLPRRYVELHQLDQASQDALKARIMGEQGTLNWYSLAYWSRELNVDIVALKREVQHLIGLRSDALDFLTWLKQAHPRVVLATNADRASLALKLPLTGLENYLDAIISSE
;
A
#
# COMPACT_ATOMS: atom_id res chain seq x y z
N MET A 1 5.64 -8.08 -29.70
CA MET A 1 5.37 -6.76 -29.07
C MET A 1 3.86 -6.63 -28.97
N ILE A 2 3.34 -6.14 -27.85
CA ILE A 2 1.89 -6.01 -27.62
C ILE A 2 1.33 -4.92 -28.56
N ASP A 3 0.23 -5.19 -29.27
CA ASP A 3 -0.48 -4.16 -30.04
C ASP A 3 -1.44 -3.41 -29.13
N TRP A 4 -1.01 -2.23 -28.67
CA TRP A 4 -1.76 -1.42 -27.72
C TRP A 4 -3.06 -0.81 -28.29
N ARG A 5 -3.25 -0.86 -29.61
CA ARG A 5 -4.47 -0.37 -30.25
C ARG A 5 -5.66 -1.31 -30.06
N GLU A 6 -5.40 -2.57 -29.69
CA GLU A 6 -6.42 -3.58 -29.40
C GLU A 6 -6.74 -3.68 -27.91
N ILE A 7 -6.12 -2.85 -27.06
CA ILE A 7 -6.30 -2.87 -25.61
C ILE A 7 -7.25 -1.76 -25.20
N ASP A 8 -8.47 -2.15 -24.80
CA ASP A 8 -9.48 -1.22 -24.30
C ASP A 8 -9.27 -0.86 -22.82
N THR A 9 -8.62 -1.72 -22.04
CA THR A 9 -8.50 -1.54 -20.58
C THR A 9 -7.18 -2.08 -20.03
N VAL A 10 -6.59 -1.31 -19.12
CA VAL A 10 -5.37 -1.65 -18.38
C VAL A 10 -5.69 -1.67 -16.90
N LEU A 11 -5.49 -2.83 -16.27
CA LEU A 11 -5.61 -3.03 -14.83
C LEU A 11 -4.22 -2.94 -14.20
N LEU A 12 -4.05 -2.05 -13.22
CA LEU A 12 -2.78 -1.82 -12.55
C LEU A 12 -2.91 -2.13 -11.07
N ASP A 13 -1.91 -2.83 -10.54
CA ASP A 13 -1.70 -2.89 -9.10
C ASP A 13 -1.00 -1.60 -8.61
N MET A 14 -1.02 -1.35 -7.31
CA MET A 14 -0.44 -0.17 -6.68
C MET A 14 0.94 -0.47 -6.06
N ASP A 15 0.97 -1.29 -5.02
CA ASP A 15 2.14 -1.46 -4.15
C ASP A 15 3.16 -2.40 -4.79
N GLY A 16 4.37 -1.90 -5.06
CA GLY A 16 5.39 -2.61 -5.82
C GLY A 16 5.22 -2.55 -7.34
N THR A 17 4.12 -1.94 -7.81
CA THR A 17 3.83 -1.72 -9.24
C THR A 17 3.96 -0.25 -9.62
N LEU A 18 3.12 0.62 -9.04
CA LEU A 18 3.17 2.08 -9.24
C LEU A 18 3.91 2.79 -8.10
N LEU A 19 3.74 2.32 -6.87
CA LEU A 19 4.45 2.80 -5.69
C LEU A 19 5.60 1.87 -5.34
N ASP A 20 6.65 2.42 -4.74
CA ASP A 20 7.68 1.58 -4.15
C ASP A 20 7.16 0.87 -2.89
N LEU A 21 7.78 -0.25 -2.53
CA LEU A 21 7.39 -1.03 -1.34
C LEU A 21 8.04 -0.53 -0.04
N HIS A 22 8.84 0.55 -0.08
CA HIS A 22 9.62 1.01 1.06
C HIS A 22 8.71 1.44 2.20
N PHE A 23 7.68 2.24 1.91
CA PHE A 23 6.71 2.69 2.92
C PHE A 23 6.07 1.53 3.68
N ASP A 24 5.47 0.56 2.99
CA ASP A 24 4.79 -0.55 3.66
C ASP A 24 5.77 -1.49 4.35
N SER A 25 6.91 -1.80 3.72
CA SER A 25 7.92 -2.69 4.31
C SER A 25 8.49 -2.08 5.60
N HIS A 26 8.86 -0.79 5.57
CA HIS A 26 9.34 -0.07 6.75
C HIS A 26 8.25 -0.01 7.83
N PHE A 27 7.01 0.31 7.45
CA PHE A 27 5.92 0.38 8.42
C PHE A 27 5.74 -0.94 9.15
N TRP A 28 5.59 -2.05 8.43
CA TRP A 28 5.24 -3.34 9.01
C TRP A 28 6.41 -4.01 9.75
N LEU A 29 7.64 -3.88 9.24
CA LEU A 29 8.78 -4.64 9.77
C LEU A 29 9.66 -3.85 10.75
N GLU A 30 9.53 -2.53 10.79
CA GLU A 30 10.36 -1.67 11.64
C GLU A 30 9.51 -0.77 12.53
N HIS A 31 8.65 0.06 11.94
CA HIS A 31 7.92 1.09 12.67
C HIS A 31 6.86 0.49 13.62
N LEU A 32 5.97 -0.35 13.11
CA LEU A 32 4.88 -0.94 13.91
C LEU A 32 5.40 -1.79 15.07
N PRO A 33 6.36 -2.72 14.90
CA PRO A 33 6.93 -3.48 16.02
C PRO A 33 7.53 -2.60 17.11
N ARG A 34 8.27 -1.55 16.72
CA ARG A 34 8.81 -0.59 17.68
C ARG A 34 7.72 0.15 18.44
N ARG A 35 6.74 0.72 17.74
CA ARG A 35 5.63 1.47 18.36
C ARG A 35 4.75 0.58 19.23
N TYR A 36 4.52 -0.67 18.82
CA TYR A 36 3.75 -1.63 19.59
C TYR A 36 4.36 -1.88 20.97
N VAL A 37 5.67 -2.10 21.04
CA VAL A 37 6.39 -2.29 22.31
C VAL A 37 6.36 -1.03 23.18
N GLU A 38 6.53 0.14 22.57
CA GLU A 38 6.45 1.44 23.29
C GLU A 38 5.06 1.69 23.88
N LEU A 39 4.00 1.48 23.09
CA LEU A 39 2.62 1.75 23.48
C LEU A 39 2.12 0.78 24.56
N HIS A 40 2.53 -0.49 24.49
CA HIS A 40 2.12 -1.54 25.43
C HIS A 40 3.11 -1.78 26.57
N GLN A 41 4.21 -1.02 26.63
CA GLN A 41 5.27 -1.14 27.65
C GLN A 41 5.85 -2.57 27.75
N LEU A 42 6.12 -3.17 26.59
CA LEU A 42 6.65 -4.53 26.46
C LEU A 42 8.18 -4.53 26.39
N ASP A 43 8.76 -5.73 26.30
CA ASP A 43 10.19 -5.90 26.05
C ASP A 43 10.54 -5.93 24.54
N GLN A 44 11.83 -5.84 24.24
CA GLN A 44 12.32 -5.88 22.86
C GLN A 44 12.01 -7.21 22.15
N ALA A 45 11.97 -8.33 22.89
CA ALA A 45 11.66 -9.66 22.34
C ALA A 45 10.25 -9.73 21.72
N SER A 46 9.33 -8.91 22.24
CA SER A 46 7.98 -8.77 21.70
C SER A 46 7.94 -8.19 20.28
N GLN A 47 8.99 -7.47 19.83
CA GLN A 47 9.06 -6.98 18.45
C GLN A 47 9.21 -8.13 17.45
N ASP A 48 10.11 -9.09 17.74
CA ASP A 48 10.37 -10.21 16.84
C ASP A 48 9.17 -11.16 16.76
N ALA A 49 8.48 -11.36 17.89
CA ALA A 49 7.22 -12.10 17.92
C ALA A 49 6.14 -11.43 17.06
N LEU A 50 6.02 -10.10 17.11
CA LEU A 50 5.06 -9.39 16.26
C LEU A 50 5.43 -9.49 14.77
N LYS A 51 6.71 -9.33 14.42
CA LYS A 51 7.17 -9.50 13.03
C LYS A 51 6.84 -10.90 12.50
N ALA A 52 7.08 -11.94 13.29
CA ALA A 52 6.74 -13.31 12.92
C ALA A 52 5.22 -13.48 12.72
N ARG A 53 4.40 -12.89 13.59
CA ARG A 53 2.94 -12.89 13.45
C ARG A 53 2.48 -12.19 12.18
N ILE A 54 3.05 -11.02 11.87
CA ILE A 54 2.76 -10.29 10.62
C ILE A 54 3.11 -11.19 9.44
N MET A 55 4.35 -11.67 9.35
CA MET A 55 4.83 -12.57 8.28
C MET A 55 3.97 -13.83 8.12
N GLY A 56 3.41 -14.37 9.21
CA GLY A 56 2.52 -15.52 9.18
C GLY A 56 1.18 -15.30 8.43
N GLU A 57 0.73 -14.05 8.28
CA GLU A 57 -0.50 -13.72 7.55
C GLU A 57 -0.25 -13.52 6.04
N GLN A 58 1.01 -13.60 5.57
CA GLN A 58 1.36 -13.33 4.18
C GLN A 58 0.56 -14.21 3.21
N GLY A 59 -0.04 -13.58 2.20
CA GLY A 59 -0.88 -14.26 1.21
C GLY A 59 -2.36 -14.40 1.61
N THR A 60 -2.75 -13.93 2.80
CA THR A 60 -4.16 -13.82 3.20
C THR A 60 -4.70 -12.40 2.97
N LEU A 61 -6.02 -12.21 3.03
CA LEU A 61 -6.60 -10.86 3.03
C LEU A 61 -6.28 -10.07 4.31
N ASN A 62 -6.08 -10.76 5.44
CA ASN A 62 -5.71 -10.10 6.70
C ASN A 62 -4.37 -9.37 6.61
N TRP A 63 -3.44 -9.86 5.78
CA TRP A 63 -2.17 -9.20 5.50
C TRP A 63 -2.34 -7.73 5.10
N TYR A 64 -3.35 -7.44 4.29
CA TYR A 64 -3.61 -6.10 3.75
C TYR A 64 -4.52 -5.25 4.65
N SER A 65 -5.18 -5.86 5.63
CA SER A 65 -6.25 -5.20 6.40
C SER A 65 -5.74 -4.42 7.61
N LEU A 66 -5.73 -3.09 7.52
CA LEU A 66 -5.46 -2.16 8.61
C LEU A 66 -6.48 -2.31 9.74
N ALA A 67 -7.75 -2.60 9.41
CA ALA A 67 -8.80 -2.82 10.40
C ALA A 67 -8.58 -4.09 11.21
N TYR A 68 -8.17 -5.19 10.56
CA TYR A 68 -7.76 -6.43 11.23
C TYR A 68 -6.63 -6.14 12.23
N TRP A 69 -5.53 -5.55 11.76
CA TRP A 69 -4.37 -5.29 12.62
C TRP A 69 -4.66 -4.29 13.74
N SER A 70 -5.52 -3.29 13.51
CA SER A 70 -5.91 -2.35 14.57
C SER A 70 -6.63 -3.06 15.71
N ARG A 71 -7.54 -3.99 15.39
CA ARG A 71 -8.25 -4.81 16.38
C ARG A 71 -7.31 -5.79 17.08
N GLU A 72 -6.49 -6.52 16.30
CA GLU A 72 -5.62 -7.57 16.82
C GLU A 72 -4.51 -7.07 17.75
N LEU A 73 -4.07 -5.83 17.55
CA LEU A 73 -3.00 -5.21 18.32
C LEU A 73 -3.50 -4.14 19.30
N ASN A 74 -4.78 -3.76 19.21
CA ASN A 74 -5.37 -2.64 19.94
C ASN A 74 -4.56 -1.34 19.75
N VAL A 75 -4.25 -1.01 18.50
CA VAL A 75 -3.44 0.15 18.09
C VAL A 75 -4.07 0.82 16.88
N ASP A 76 -4.02 2.16 16.80
CA ASP A 76 -4.45 2.89 15.60
C ASP A 76 -3.39 2.77 14.48
N ILE A 77 -3.56 1.78 13.61
CA ILE A 77 -2.64 1.49 12.51
C ILE A 77 -2.58 2.65 11.50
N VAL A 78 -3.70 3.33 11.26
CA VAL A 78 -3.76 4.45 10.31
C VAL A 78 -2.98 5.64 10.84
N ALA A 79 -3.12 5.95 12.14
CA ALA A 79 -2.35 7.01 12.78
C ALA A 79 -0.84 6.70 12.74
N LEU A 80 -0.43 5.46 13.04
CA LEU A 80 0.98 5.08 12.96
C LEU A 80 1.52 5.14 11.52
N LYS A 81 0.73 4.72 10.51
CA LYS A 81 1.13 4.87 9.10
C LYS A 81 1.36 6.33 8.71
N ARG A 82 0.59 7.27 9.26
CA ARG A 82 0.80 8.71 9.03
C ARG A 82 2.13 9.22 9.59
N GLU A 83 2.65 8.64 10.67
CA GLU A 83 3.96 9.02 11.23
C GLU A 83 5.11 8.82 10.21
N VAL A 84 4.96 7.87 9.28
CA VAL A 84 5.96 7.52 8.26
C VAL A 84 5.51 7.76 6.82
N GLN A 85 4.43 8.53 6.59
CA GLN A 85 3.86 8.77 5.25
C GLN A 85 4.83 9.46 4.27
N HIS A 86 5.86 10.14 4.78
CA HIS A 86 6.90 10.79 3.98
C HIS A 86 7.76 9.78 3.19
N LEU A 87 7.65 8.49 3.49
CA LEU A 87 8.30 7.41 2.75
C LEU A 87 7.47 6.92 1.54
N ILE A 88 6.24 7.42 1.36
CA ILE A 88 5.40 7.06 0.21
C ILE A 88 6.01 7.68 -1.05
N GLY A 89 6.46 6.83 -1.97
CA GLY A 89 7.09 7.23 -3.22
C GLY A 89 6.53 6.49 -4.43
N LEU A 90 6.52 7.18 -5.57
CA LEU A 90 6.30 6.57 -6.88
C LEU A 90 7.56 5.78 -7.28
N ARG A 91 7.37 4.67 -7.98
CA ARG A 91 8.47 4.04 -8.72
C ARG A 91 8.92 4.94 -9.86
N SER A 92 10.21 4.94 -10.17
CA SER A 92 10.84 5.86 -11.14
C SER A 92 10.10 5.96 -12.47
N ASP A 93 9.64 4.83 -13.00
CA ASP A 93 9.07 4.73 -14.35
C ASP A 93 7.53 4.78 -14.35
N ALA A 94 6.91 4.82 -13.16
CA ALA A 94 5.45 4.74 -13.03
C ALA A 94 4.76 5.95 -13.66
N LEU A 95 5.32 7.15 -13.45
CA LEU A 95 4.72 8.38 -13.95
C LEU A 95 4.80 8.49 -15.47
N ASP A 96 5.93 8.11 -16.05
CA ASP A 96 6.13 8.09 -17.50
C ASP A 96 5.15 7.11 -18.16
N PHE A 97 5.00 5.93 -17.58
CA PHE A 97 4.06 4.92 -18.06
C PHE A 97 2.60 5.39 -17.98
N LEU A 98 2.18 5.96 -16.85
CA LEU A 98 0.82 6.50 -16.68
C LEU A 98 0.56 7.67 -17.63
N THR A 99 1.54 8.53 -17.86
CA THR A 99 1.45 9.64 -18.81
C THR A 99 1.30 9.12 -20.25
N TRP A 100 2.04 8.08 -20.60
CA TRP A 100 1.92 7.42 -21.89
C TRP A 100 0.53 6.76 -22.07
N LEU A 101 0.01 6.08 -21.05
CA LEU A 101 -1.35 5.53 -21.08
C LEU A 101 -2.40 6.62 -21.32
N LYS A 102 -2.25 7.79 -20.70
CA LYS A 102 -3.15 8.93 -20.97
C LYS A 102 -3.15 9.39 -22.43
N GLN A 103 -2.06 9.16 -23.19
CA GLN A 103 -2.00 9.47 -24.63
C GLN A 103 -2.55 8.34 -25.50
N ALA A 104 -2.33 7.09 -25.08
CA ALA A 104 -2.86 5.91 -25.79
C ALA A 104 -4.38 5.73 -25.59
N HIS A 105 -4.95 6.34 -24.56
CA HIS A 105 -6.37 6.34 -24.22
C HIS A 105 -7.05 4.97 -23.97
N PRO A 106 -6.40 3.91 -23.44
CA PRO A 106 -7.15 2.82 -22.83
C PRO A 106 -7.82 3.33 -21.55
N ARG A 107 -8.87 2.62 -21.11
CA ARG A 107 -9.39 2.80 -19.75
C ARG A 107 -8.36 2.29 -18.74
N VAL A 108 -7.94 3.10 -17.77
CA VAL A 108 -6.96 2.73 -16.75
C VAL A 108 -7.66 2.54 -15.40
N VAL A 109 -7.55 1.34 -14.84
CA VAL A 109 -8.17 0.98 -13.56
C VAL A 109 -7.11 0.54 -12.58
N LEU A 110 -7.04 1.18 -11.42
CA LEU A 110 -6.26 0.65 -10.30
C LEU A 110 -7.07 -0.46 -9.63
N ALA A 111 -6.52 -1.66 -9.56
CA ALA A 111 -7.10 -2.82 -8.89
C ALA A 111 -6.10 -3.32 -7.85
N THR A 112 -6.40 -3.11 -6.57
CA THR A 112 -5.44 -3.36 -5.47
C THR A 112 -6.11 -3.99 -4.25
N ASN A 113 -5.35 -4.77 -3.50
CA ASN A 113 -5.79 -5.31 -2.21
C ASN A 113 -5.63 -4.31 -1.05
N ALA A 114 -5.12 -3.10 -1.32
CA ALA A 114 -4.98 -2.09 -0.28
C ALA A 114 -6.34 -1.61 0.24
N ASP A 115 -6.51 -1.60 1.56
CA ASP A 115 -7.68 -1.01 2.23
C ASP A 115 -7.92 0.44 1.80
N ARG A 116 -9.18 0.90 1.90
CA ARG A 116 -9.57 2.28 1.57
C ARG A 116 -8.83 3.31 2.42
N ALA A 117 -8.55 2.98 3.68
CA ALA A 117 -7.76 3.83 4.56
C ALA A 117 -6.29 3.94 4.13
N SER A 118 -5.71 2.88 3.56
CA SER A 118 -4.36 2.90 2.98
C SER A 118 -4.32 3.76 1.71
N LEU A 119 -5.31 3.59 0.83
CA LEU A 119 -5.48 4.41 -0.37
C LEU A 119 -5.61 5.90 -0.05
N ALA A 120 -6.41 6.25 0.96
CA ALA A 120 -6.62 7.64 1.39
C ALA A 120 -5.32 8.32 1.89
N LEU A 121 -4.31 7.57 2.31
CA LEU A 121 -2.99 8.11 2.64
C LEU A 121 -2.13 8.31 1.40
N LYS A 122 -2.17 7.36 0.46
CA LYS A 122 -1.23 7.29 -0.66
C LYS A 122 -1.64 8.16 -1.86
N LEU A 123 -2.93 8.21 -2.20
CA LEU A 123 -3.39 8.90 -3.41
C LEU A 123 -3.10 10.41 -3.39
N PRO A 124 -3.39 11.16 -2.30
CA PRO A 124 -3.15 12.60 -2.30
C PRO A 124 -1.67 12.98 -2.37
N LEU A 125 -0.79 12.13 -1.82
CA LEU A 125 0.66 12.36 -1.80
C LEU A 125 1.32 12.08 -3.16
N THR A 126 0.74 11.17 -3.94
CA THR A 126 1.32 10.68 -5.20
C THR A 126 0.67 11.29 -6.42
N GLY A 127 -0.56 11.82 -6.28
CA GLY A 127 -1.34 12.38 -7.39
C GLY A 127 -1.79 11.33 -8.41
N LEU A 128 -1.70 10.03 -8.09
CA LEU A 128 -2.06 8.92 -8.98
C LEU A 128 -3.49 9.03 -9.50
N GLU A 129 -4.41 9.58 -8.69
CA GLU A 129 -5.81 9.80 -9.04
C GLU A 129 -6.00 10.59 -10.35
N ASN A 130 -5.04 11.44 -10.73
CA ASN A 130 -5.10 12.21 -11.98
C ASN A 130 -4.93 11.35 -13.25
N TYR A 131 -4.41 10.13 -13.10
CA TYR A 131 -4.08 9.22 -14.19
C TYR A 131 -5.05 8.04 -14.33
N LEU A 132 -5.95 7.86 -13.38
CA LEU A 132 -6.81 6.68 -13.27
C LEU A 132 -8.26 7.05 -13.62
N ASP A 133 -8.96 6.14 -14.30
CA ASP A 133 -10.40 6.28 -14.59
C ASP A 133 -11.28 5.63 -13.50
N ALA A 134 -10.73 4.64 -12.80
CA ALA A 134 -11.39 4.00 -11.66
C ALA A 134 -10.38 3.40 -10.69
N ILE A 135 -10.81 3.24 -9.43
CA ILE A 135 -10.06 2.57 -8.36
C ILE A 135 -10.97 1.52 -7.75
N ILE A 136 -10.49 0.27 -7.71
CA ILE A 136 -11.15 -0.88 -7.11
C ILE A 136 -10.23 -1.43 -6.02
N SER A 137 -10.75 -1.47 -4.80
CA SER A 137 -10.10 -2.08 -3.63
C SER A 137 -10.77 -3.42 -3.32
N SER A 138 -10.06 -4.31 -2.62
CA SER A 138 -10.64 -5.54 -2.05
C SER A 138 -11.62 -5.29 -0.89
N GLU A 139 -11.77 -4.03 -0.44
CA GLU A 139 -12.68 -3.58 0.63
C GLU A 139 -13.96 -2.89 0.11
#